data_AF-A0A4U6VR13-F1
#
_entry.id   AF-A0A4U6VR13-F1
#
_cell.length_a   1.000
_cell.length_b   1.000
_cell.length_c   1.000
_cell.angle_alpha   90.00
_cell.angle_beta   90.00
_cell.angle_gamma   90.00
#
_symmetry.space_group_name_H-M   'P 1'
#
loop_
_entity.id
_entity.type
_entity.pdbx_description
1 polymer ?
#
loop_
_entity_poly.entity_id
_entity_poly.type
_entity_poly.pdbx_seq_one_letter_code
_entity_poly.pdbx_strand_id
1 'polypeptide(L)'
;MASPLAVVDTRFCVPRTLPLTLTMSLTLGGTVTDASGAAVLRVDAPLFGFLHRFVLAGVAGRPILSIQKKAFRWEAFGGDSRDARDLLFTARRSPIFQVRTQMGVFLAPNTAWQGAACGFTMKCSYLDRSCDVYLGKSSTKIAQVRRKFSAAGVLLGKEKFSVTVFPNVD
;
A
#
# COMPACT_ATOMS: atom_id res chain seq x y z
N MET A 1 4.15 -20.93 15.12
CA MET A 1 4.00 -20.19 13.84
C MET A 1 3.48 -18.80 14.17
N ALA A 2 4.00 -17.75 13.52
CA ALA A 2 3.48 -16.40 13.75
C ALA A 2 2.05 -16.30 13.16
N SER A 3 1.13 -15.68 13.90
CA SER A 3 -0.24 -15.44 13.45
C SER A 3 -0.27 -14.50 12.24
N PRO A 4 -1.14 -14.73 11.23
CA PRO A 4 -1.26 -13.85 10.08
C PRO A 4 -1.70 -12.44 10.49
N LEU A 5 -1.03 -11.44 9.94
CA LEU A 5 -1.35 -10.03 10.08
C LEU A 5 -2.22 -9.60 8.89
N ALA A 6 -3.49 -10.04 8.91
CA ALA A 6 -4.46 -9.79 7.85
C ALA A 6 -5.20 -8.47 8.07
N VAL A 7 -5.33 -7.65 7.02
CA VAL A 7 -6.08 -6.39 7.02
C VAL A 7 -7.27 -6.47 6.07
N VAL A 8 -7.02 -6.99 4.87
CA VAL A 8 -8.00 -7.24 3.81
C VAL A 8 -8.52 -8.67 3.93
N ASP A 9 -7.63 -9.66 3.87
CA ASP A 9 -7.99 -11.08 3.92
C ASP A 9 -6.75 -11.96 4.18
N THR A 10 -6.90 -12.98 5.02
CA THR A 10 -5.86 -13.99 5.31
C THR A 10 -5.27 -14.67 4.07
N ARG A 11 -5.99 -14.75 2.95
CA ARG A 11 -5.49 -15.32 1.70
C ARG A 11 -4.31 -14.55 1.09
N PHE A 12 -4.12 -13.29 1.47
CA PHE A 12 -2.98 -12.47 1.04
C PHE A 12 -1.74 -12.66 1.92
N CYS A 13 -1.89 -13.32 3.08
CA CYS A 13 -0.78 -13.65 3.96
C CYS A 13 -0.08 -14.94 3.50
N VAL A 14 1.17 -14.84 3.06
CA VAL A 14 1.97 -15.99 2.62
C VAL A 14 3.12 -16.24 3.61
N PRO A 15 3.45 -17.50 3.97
CA PRO A 15 4.50 -17.82 4.95
C PRO A 15 5.93 -17.68 4.41
N ARG A 16 6.16 -16.74 3.48
CA ARG A 16 7.48 -16.41 2.92
C ARG A 16 7.53 -14.93 2.57
N THR A 17 8.74 -14.40 2.47
CA THR A 17 8.97 -13.06 1.96
C THR A 17 8.55 -12.99 0.49
N LEU A 18 7.73 -12.01 0.13
CA LEU A 18 7.25 -11.77 -1.22
C LEU A 18 7.95 -10.55 -1.83
N PRO A 19 8.95 -10.76 -2.70
CA PRO A 19 9.47 -9.71 -3.56
C PRO A 19 8.49 -9.47 -4.72
N LEU A 20 8.03 -8.24 -4.83
CA LEU A 20 7.10 -7.77 -5.84
C LEU A 20 7.68 -6.53 -6.54
N THR A 21 7.20 -6.26 -7.76
CA THR A 21 7.49 -5.01 -8.48
C THR A 21 6.20 -4.31 -8.86
N LEU A 22 6.02 -3.08 -8.38
CA LEU A 22 4.94 -2.19 -8.83
C LEU A 22 5.47 -1.33 -9.97
N THR A 23 4.82 -1.38 -11.12
CA THR A 23 5.02 -0.43 -12.23
C THR A 23 3.79 0.44 -12.35
N MET A 24 3.95 1.75 -12.20
CA MET A 24 2.85 2.72 -12.19
C MET A 24 3.02 3.73 -13.33
N SER A 25 1.95 3.97 -14.06
CA SER A 25 1.76 5.10 -14.96
C SER A 25 0.69 6.01 -14.37
N LEU A 26 1.01 7.29 -14.21
CA LEU A 26 0.10 8.25 -13.55
C LEU A 26 -1.21 8.47 -14.32
N THR A 27 -1.25 8.15 -15.61
CA THR A 27 -2.43 8.26 -16.46
C THR A 27 -3.13 6.94 -16.74
N LEU A 28 -2.39 5.82 -16.74
CA LEU A 28 -2.90 4.51 -17.19
C LEU A 28 -3.05 3.48 -16.05
N GLY A 29 -2.78 3.86 -14.80
CA GLY A 29 -2.77 2.93 -13.69
C GLY A 29 -1.47 2.12 -13.61
N GLY A 30 -1.50 0.94 -13.00
CA GLY A 30 -0.31 0.18 -12.70
C GLY A 30 -0.51 -1.32 -12.63
N THR A 31 0.60 -2.03 -12.49
CA THR A 31 0.63 -3.49 -12.40
C THR A 31 1.63 -3.90 -11.33
N VAL A 32 1.23 -4.86 -10.50
CA VAL A 32 2.12 -5.52 -9.54
C VAL A 32 2.50 -6.87 -10.13
N THR A 33 3.79 -7.13 -10.23
CA THR A 33 4.33 -8.41 -10.69
C THR A 33 5.09 -9.12 -9.58
N ASP A 34 5.10 -10.45 -9.63
CA ASP A 34 5.96 -11.27 -8.78
C ASP A 34 7.43 -11.30 -9.28
N ALA A 35 8.25 -12.12 -8.63
CA ALA A 35 9.67 -12.29 -8.97
C ALA A 35 9.92 -12.88 -10.37
N SER A 36 8.96 -13.63 -10.92
CA SER A 36 9.03 -14.18 -12.29
C SER A 36 8.66 -13.13 -13.35
N GLY A 37 8.08 -11.99 -12.93
CA GLY A 37 7.54 -10.98 -13.81
C GLY A 37 6.07 -11.20 -14.17
N ALA A 38 5.44 -12.25 -13.66
CA ALA A 38 4.01 -12.49 -13.86
C ALA A 38 3.18 -11.45 -13.08
N ALA A 39 2.16 -10.90 -13.73
CA ALA A 39 1.23 -9.98 -13.09
C ALA A 39 0.40 -10.72 -12.03
N VAL A 40 0.32 -10.16 -10.82
CA VAL A 40 -0.46 -10.71 -9.71
C VAL A 40 -1.60 -9.78 -9.30
N LEU A 41 -1.43 -8.47 -9.49
CA LEU A 41 -2.45 -7.45 -9.21
C LEU A 41 -2.40 -6.32 -10.24
N ARG A 42 -3.50 -5.59 -10.35
CA ARG A 42 -3.63 -4.38 -11.17
C ARG A 42 -4.01 -3.20 -10.29
N VAL A 43 -3.55 -2.03 -10.67
CA VAL A 43 -3.92 -0.77 -10.03
C VAL A 43 -4.65 0.07 -11.07
N ASP A 44 -5.94 0.25 -10.90
CA ASP A 44 -6.74 1.06 -11.80
C ASP A 44 -6.75 2.51 -11.29
N ALA A 45 -6.37 3.43 -12.16
CA ALA A 45 -6.45 4.86 -11.93
C ALA A 45 -7.51 5.44 -12.90
N PRO A 46 -8.58 6.08 -12.40
CA PRO A 46 -9.60 6.64 -13.28
C PRO A 46 -9.02 7.78 -14.14
N LEU A 47 -9.19 7.66 -15.46
CA LEU A 47 -8.86 8.69 -16.43
C LEU A 47 -9.84 9.86 -16.26
N PHE A 48 -9.30 11.06 -16.07
CA PHE A 48 -10.02 12.33 -15.83
C PHE A 48 -10.75 12.45 -14.47
N GLY A 49 -10.36 13.48 -13.69
CA GLY A 49 -11.19 14.04 -12.61
C GLY A 49 -10.86 13.65 -11.17
N PHE A 50 -10.19 12.52 -10.91
CA PHE A 50 -9.87 12.10 -9.52
C PHE A 50 -8.48 11.47 -9.38
N LEU A 51 -7.42 12.28 -9.43
CA LEU A 51 -6.04 11.91 -9.00
C LEU A 51 -5.93 11.54 -7.50
N HIS A 52 -7.07 11.24 -6.88
CA HIS A 52 -7.27 11.03 -5.47
C HIS A 52 -7.93 9.68 -5.20
N ARG A 53 -8.19 8.84 -6.21
CA ARG A 53 -8.69 7.48 -5.98
C ARG A 53 -7.94 6.46 -6.84
N PHE A 54 -7.59 5.34 -6.22
CA PHE A 54 -6.99 4.17 -6.88
C PHE A 54 -7.77 2.93 -6.47
N VAL A 55 -7.93 1.98 -7.39
CA VAL A 55 -8.51 0.67 -7.09
C VAL A 55 -7.44 -0.39 -7.29
N LEU A 56 -7.18 -1.19 -6.27
CA LEU A 56 -6.35 -2.38 -6.38
C LEU A 56 -7.26 -3.55 -6.72
N ALA A 57 -6.99 -4.22 -7.83
CA ALA A 57 -7.79 -5.32 -8.33
C ALA A 57 -6.94 -6.57 -8.58
N GLY A 58 -7.57 -7.73 -8.55
CA GLY A 58 -6.95 -8.96 -9.04
C GLY A 58 -6.72 -8.90 -10.55
N VAL A 59 -5.92 -9.83 -11.08
CA VAL A 59 -5.65 -9.93 -12.54
C VAL A 59 -6.90 -10.03 -13.42
N ALA A 60 -7.98 -10.59 -12.88
CA ALA A 60 -9.29 -10.70 -13.55
C ALA A 60 -10.15 -9.42 -13.45
N GLY A 61 -9.63 -8.32 -12.88
CA GLY A 61 -10.35 -7.06 -12.71
C GLY A 61 -11.32 -7.03 -11.53
N ARG A 62 -11.37 -8.07 -10.69
CA ARG A 62 -12.18 -8.05 -9.46
C ARG A 62 -11.55 -7.09 -8.44
N PRO A 63 -12.27 -6.06 -7.97
CA PRO A 63 -11.72 -5.08 -7.03
C PRO A 63 -11.47 -5.76 -5.67
N ILE A 64 -10.30 -5.51 -5.11
CA ILE A 64 -9.88 -6.01 -3.80
C ILE A 64 -10.07 -4.91 -2.76
N LEU A 65 -9.52 -3.73 -3.03
CA LEU A 65 -9.70 -2.55 -2.22
C LEU A 65 -9.59 -1.28 -3.07
N SER A 66 -10.04 -0.17 -2.50
CA SER A 66 -9.90 1.14 -3.10
C SER A 66 -9.35 2.12 -2.08
N ILE A 67 -8.45 3.00 -2.53
CA ILE A 67 -7.84 4.04 -1.71
C ILE A 67 -8.33 5.38 -2.21
N GLN A 68 -8.80 6.23 -1.30
CA GLN A 68 -9.19 7.61 -1.60
C GLN A 68 -8.42 8.61 -0.73
N LYS A 69 -7.84 9.63 -1.35
CA LYS A 69 -7.28 10.80 -0.67
C LYS A 69 -8.41 11.76 -0.30
N LYS A 70 -8.46 12.16 0.98
CA LYS A 70 -9.33 13.21 1.52
C LYS A 70 -8.48 14.21 2.30
N ALA A 71 -8.30 15.41 1.74
CA ALA A 71 -7.43 16.44 2.33
C ALA A 71 -6.02 15.90 2.72
N PHE A 72 -5.75 15.77 4.02
CA PHE A 72 -4.48 15.32 4.59
C PHE A 72 -4.44 13.83 4.98
N ARG A 73 -5.48 13.06 4.63
CA ARG A 73 -5.58 11.63 4.93
C ARG A 73 -5.91 10.80 3.69
N TRP A 74 -5.67 9.50 3.81
CA TRP A 74 -6.09 8.49 2.85
C TRP A 74 -6.95 7.47 3.56
N GLU A 75 -8.03 7.04 2.92
CA GLU A 75 -8.95 6.03 3.42
C GLU A 75 -8.93 4.85 2.45
N ALA A 76 -8.80 3.64 2.98
CA ALA A 76 -8.88 2.41 2.22
C ALA A 76 -10.18 1.68 2.54
N PHE A 77 -10.88 1.23 1.51
CA PHE A 77 -12.15 0.52 1.61
C PHE A 77 -12.06 -0.84 0.94
N GLY A 78 -12.76 -1.85 1.46
CA GLY A 78 -12.93 -3.13 0.81
C GLY A 78 -13.66 -2.99 -0.54
N GLY A 79 -13.17 -3.69 -1.56
CA GLY A 79 -13.67 -3.57 -2.93
C GLY A 79 -13.59 -2.14 -3.50
N ASP A 80 -14.44 -1.84 -4.47
CA ASP A 80 -14.61 -0.48 -5.01
C ASP A 80 -15.71 0.28 -4.24
N SER A 81 -15.53 0.43 -2.93
CA SER A 81 -16.51 1.08 -2.04
C SER A 81 -16.07 2.47 -1.57
N ARG A 82 -17.04 3.24 -1.07
CA ARG A 82 -16.86 4.48 -0.29
C ARG A 82 -17.67 4.46 1.01
N ASP A 83 -18.36 3.36 1.29
CA ASP A 83 -19.21 3.22 2.46
C ASP A 83 -18.36 3.06 3.72
N ALA A 84 -18.75 3.74 4.80
CA ALA A 84 -18.06 3.64 6.08
C ALA A 84 -18.02 2.19 6.62
N ARG A 85 -19.00 1.35 6.23
CA ARG A 85 -19.06 -0.07 6.60
C ARG A 85 -17.89 -0.89 6.03
N ASP A 86 -17.36 -0.46 4.89
CA ASP A 86 -16.28 -1.14 4.17
C ASP A 86 -14.92 -0.51 4.47
N LEU A 87 -14.84 0.49 5.36
CA LEU A 87 -13.57 1.11 5.72
C LEU A 87 -12.65 0.07 6.37
N LEU A 88 -11.45 -0.09 5.82
CA LEU A 88 -10.42 -1.00 6.34
C LEU A 88 -9.43 -0.25 7.23
N PHE A 89 -8.92 0.89 6.74
CA PHE A 89 -7.97 1.72 7.48
C PHE A 89 -7.94 3.15 6.99
N THR A 90 -7.41 4.03 7.83
CA THR A 90 -7.07 5.41 7.50
C THR A 90 -5.58 5.64 7.68
N ALA A 91 -4.89 6.16 6.66
CA ALA A 91 -3.52 6.62 6.76
C ALA A 91 -3.47 8.15 6.89
N ARG A 92 -2.65 8.67 7.81
CA ARG A 92 -2.48 10.12 8.03
C ARG A 92 -1.01 10.45 8.18
N ARG A 93 -0.59 11.58 7.60
CA ARG A 93 0.77 12.09 7.76
C ARG A 93 0.96 12.61 9.19
N SER A 94 2.07 12.25 9.83
CA SER A 94 2.51 12.88 11.07
C SER A 94 3.19 14.23 10.76
N PRO A 95 3.06 15.26 11.60
CA PRO A 95 3.61 16.60 11.36
C PRO A 95 5.14 16.70 11.52
N ILE A 96 5.86 15.59 11.67
CA ILE A 96 7.27 15.56 12.08
C ILE A 96 8.20 15.63 10.84
N PHE A 97 8.99 16.71 10.75
CA PHE A 97 10.16 17.00 9.88
C PHE A 97 10.12 16.68 8.37
N GLN A 98 10.65 17.60 7.55
CA GLN A 98 10.53 17.56 6.08
C GLN A 98 11.35 16.46 5.38
N VAL A 99 12.46 15.98 5.96
CA VAL A 99 13.36 14.99 5.31
C VAL A 99 12.85 13.55 5.46
N ARG A 100 12.15 13.25 6.56
CA ARG A 100 11.61 11.92 6.88
C ARG A 100 10.11 12.04 7.08
N THR A 101 9.34 11.59 6.11
CA THR A 101 7.89 11.60 6.24
C THR A 101 7.45 10.35 6.99
N GLN A 102 6.82 10.52 8.14
CA GLN A 102 6.17 9.43 8.85
C GLN A 102 4.66 9.50 8.67
N MET A 103 4.01 8.37 8.41
CA MET A 103 2.56 8.22 8.36
C MET A 103 2.12 7.16 9.38
N GLY A 104 1.03 7.44 10.10
CA GLY A 104 0.33 6.45 10.92
C GLY A 104 -0.81 5.82 10.13
N VAL A 105 -0.93 4.50 10.20
CA VAL A 105 -2.07 3.74 9.66
C VAL A 105 -2.91 3.25 10.82
N PHE A 106 -4.17 3.65 10.82
CA PHE A 106 -5.14 3.38 11.86
C PHE A 106 -6.20 2.45 11.28
N LEU A 107 -6.27 1.23 11.78
CA LEU A 107 -7.26 0.25 11.36
C LEU A 107 -8.66 0.69 11.79
N ALA A 108 -9.66 0.35 10.98
CA ALA A 108 -11.05 0.60 11.34
C ALA A 108 -11.46 -0.29 12.53
N PRO A 109 -12.29 0.22 13.45
CA PRO A 109 -12.63 -0.45 14.71
C PRO A 109 -13.41 -1.78 14.57
N ASN A 110 -13.81 -2.16 13.35
CA ASN A 110 -14.47 -3.43 13.01
C ASN A 110 -13.51 -4.55 12.57
N THR A 111 -12.22 -4.28 12.42
CA THR A 111 -11.20 -5.32 12.22
C THR A 111 -10.74 -5.86 13.58
N ALA A 112 -10.40 -7.14 13.69
CA ALA A 112 -10.17 -7.89 14.94
C ALA A 112 -8.95 -7.44 15.79
N TRP A 113 -8.58 -6.17 15.73
CA TRP A 113 -7.46 -5.54 16.41
C TRP A 113 -7.98 -4.32 17.20
N GLN A 114 -8.72 -4.58 18.28
CA GLN A 114 -9.30 -3.57 19.15
C GLN A 114 -8.25 -2.98 20.09
N GLY A 115 -8.10 -1.65 20.07
CA GLY A 115 -7.39 -0.91 21.12
C GLY A 115 -6.58 0.27 20.59
N ALA A 116 -7.23 1.30 20.03
CA ALA A 116 -6.81 2.71 19.90
C ALA A 116 -5.30 3.07 19.74
N ALA A 117 -4.49 2.17 19.17
CA ALA A 117 -3.09 2.35 18.89
C ALA A 117 -2.89 2.30 17.36
N CYS A 118 -1.93 3.07 16.86
CA CYS A 118 -1.51 3.03 15.47
C CYS A 118 -1.26 1.56 15.07
N GLY A 119 -2.00 1.03 14.09
CA GLY A 119 -1.86 -0.36 13.65
C GLY A 119 -0.52 -0.57 12.94
N PHE A 120 -0.13 0.39 12.10
CA PHE A 120 1.18 0.39 11.42
C PHE A 120 1.78 1.79 11.35
N THR A 121 3.11 1.88 11.32
CA THR A 121 3.83 3.12 11.04
C THR A 121 4.61 2.97 9.75
N MET A 122 4.40 3.88 8.81
CA MET A 122 5.22 4.00 7.60
C MET A 122 6.23 5.13 7.78
N LYS A 123 7.51 4.86 7.51
CA LYS A 123 8.61 5.84 7.54
C LYS A 123 9.23 5.93 6.15
N CYS A 124 9.11 7.07 5.51
CA CYS A 124 9.65 7.35 4.19
C CYS A 124 10.84 8.30 4.27
N SER A 125 11.93 7.94 3.60
CA SER A 125 13.10 8.77 3.39
C SER A 125 13.13 9.25 1.94
N TYR A 126 13.11 10.56 1.74
CA TYR A 126 13.20 11.14 0.40
C TYR A 126 14.56 10.84 -0.24
N LEU A 127 15.64 10.96 0.55
CA LEU A 127 17.02 10.70 0.12
C LEU A 127 17.22 9.23 -0.29
N ASP A 128 16.75 8.30 0.53
CA ASP A 128 16.88 6.87 0.27
C ASP A 128 15.84 6.36 -0.73
N ARG A 129 14.91 7.24 -1.15
CA ARG A 129 13.77 6.93 -2.04
C ARG A 129 13.05 5.65 -1.63
N SER A 130 12.86 5.49 -0.32
CA SER A 130 12.33 4.28 0.28
C SER A 130 11.31 4.59 1.36
N CYS A 131 10.39 3.65 1.58
CA CYS A 131 9.42 3.66 2.66
C CYS A 131 9.44 2.31 3.35
N ASP A 132 9.64 2.30 4.66
CA ASP A 132 9.55 1.11 5.50
C ASP A 132 8.25 1.13 6.29
N VAL A 133 7.56 -0.01 6.36
CA VAL A 133 6.33 -0.20 7.14
C VAL A 133 6.64 -1.04 8.36
N TYR A 134 6.15 -0.61 9.53
CA TYR A 134 6.40 -1.22 10.84
C TYR A 134 5.10 -1.58 11.53
N LEU A 135 5.12 -2.66 12.33
CA LEU A 135 4.01 -3.04 13.20
C LEU A 135 3.86 -2.04 14.34
N GLY A 136 2.74 -1.33 14.39
CA GLY A 136 2.47 -0.25 15.33
C GLY A 136 3.62 0.74 15.45
N LYS A 137 4.08 0.98 16.68
CA LYS A 137 5.27 1.81 16.98
C LYS A 137 6.54 0.99 17.24
N SER A 138 6.50 -0.32 16.98
CA SER A 138 7.65 -1.21 17.22
C SER A 138 8.76 -1.03 16.19
N SER A 139 9.89 -1.72 16.39
CA SER A 139 10.98 -1.85 15.41
C SER A 139 10.75 -2.98 14.40
N THR A 140 9.67 -3.76 14.54
CA THR A 140 9.34 -4.86 13.63
C THR A 140 8.91 -4.31 12.28
N LYS A 141 9.81 -4.38 11.30
CA LYS A 141 9.51 -4.06 9.90
C LYS A 141 8.66 -5.19 9.32
N ILE A 142 7.58 -4.83 8.62
CA ILE A 142 6.62 -5.76 8.01
C ILE A 142 6.57 -5.65 6.47
N ALA A 143 6.99 -4.50 5.93
CA ALA A 143 7.17 -4.32 4.49
C ALA A 143 8.19 -3.22 4.19
N GLN A 144 8.70 -3.21 2.95
CA GLN A 144 9.56 -2.16 2.41
C GLN A 144 9.19 -1.85 0.96
N VAL A 145 9.20 -0.56 0.63
CA VAL A 145 9.04 -0.05 -0.73
C VAL A 145 10.28 0.76 -1.11
N ARG A 146 10.84 0.55 -2.30
CA ARG A 146 11.96 1.34 -2.84
C ARG A 146 11.68 1.76 -4.27
N ARG A 147 11.79 3.06 -4.56
CA ARG A 147 11.70 3.55 -5.94
C ARG A 147 12.94 3.13 -6.72
N LYS A 148 12.76 2.40 -7.82
CA LYS A 148 13.83 2.05 -8.75
C LYS A 148 13.98 3.20 -9.74
N PHE A 149 15.13 3.88 -9.72
CA PHE A 149 15.42 4.91 -10.72
C PHE A 149 15.67 4.23 -12.07
N SER A 150 15.00 4.70 -13.11
CA SER A 150 15.22 4.27 -14.49
C SER A 150 15.08 5.49 -15.39
N ALA A 151 16.16 5.87 -16.07
CA ALA A 151 16.14 6.99 -17.01
C ALA A 151 15.10 6.79 -18.12
N ALA A 152 14.99 5.57 -18.65
CA ALA A 152 13.95 5.19 -19.61
C ALA A 152 12.53 5.24 -19.01
N GLY A 153 12.36 4.87 -17.74
CA GLY A 153 11.07 4.97 -17.04
C GLY A 153 10.61 6.42 -16.89
N VAL A 154 11.53 7.32 -16.55
CA VAL A 154 11.26 8.77 -16.46
C VAL A 154 10.80 9.32 -17.82
N LEU A 155 11.49 8.96 -18.91
CA LEU A 155 11.14 9.39 -20.27
C LEU A 155 9.74 8.88 -20.71
N LEU A 156 9.36 7.68 -20.27
CA LEU A 156 8.08 7.05 -20.61
C LEU A 156 6.95 7.36 -19.62
N GLY A 157 7.18 8.23 -18.62
CA GLY A 157 6.19 8.56 -17.59
C GLY A 157 5.77 7.37 -16.72
N LYS A 158 6.65 6.36 -16.58
CA LYS A 158 6.43 5.14 -15.80
C LYS A 158 7.40 5.06 -14.62
N GLU A 159 6.84 4.92 -13.44
CA GLU A 159 7.62 4.71 -12.22
C GLU A 159 7.64 3.24 -11.82
N LYS A 160 8.79 2.76 -11.36
CA LYS A 160 8.96 1.39 -10.86
C LYS A 160 9.33 1.41 -9.38
N PHE A 161 8.72 0.51 -8.61
CA PHE A 161 8.99 0.33 -7.20
C PHE A 161 9.25 -1.14 -6.91
N SER A 162 10.32 -1.43 -6.16
CA SER A 162 10.46 -2.70 -5.47
C SER A 162 9.57 -2.69 -4.25
N VAL A 163 8.78 -3.75 -4.05
CA VAL A 163 8.00 -3.95 -2.84
C VAL A 163 8.42 -5.28 -2.24
N THR A 164 8.73 -5.29 -0.95
CA THR A 164 9.04 -6.51 -0.19
C THR A 164 8.03 -6.60 0.93
N VAL A 165 7.22 -7.66 0.91
CA VAL A 165 6.29 -8.00 2.00
C VAL A 165 6.88 -9.15 2.80
N PHE A 166 6.97 -9.03 4.12
CA PHE A 166 7.51 -10.08 4.97
C PHE A 166 6.50 -11.20 5.26
N PRO A 167 6.95 -12.37 5.74
CA PRO A 167 6.07 -13.52 5.92
C PRO A 167 4.84 -13.21 6.79
N ASN A 168 3.70 -13.76 6.40
CA ASN A 168 2.42 -13.66 7.11
C ASN A 168 1.87 -12.23 7.25
N VAL A 169 2.27 -11.32 6.36
CA VAL A 169 1.75 -9.96 6.25
C VAL A 169 0.91 -9.85 4.98
N ASP A 170 -0.23 -9.17 5.09
CA ASP A 170 -1.09 -8.75 3.97
C ASP A 170 -0.54 -7.51 3.26
#